data_AF-A0A2N2L9G2-F1
#
_entry.id   AF-A0A2N2L9G2-F1
#
_cell.length_a   1.000
_cell.length_b   1.000
_cell.length_c   1.000
_cell.angle_alpha   90.00
_cell.angle_beta   90.00
_cell.angle_gamma   90.00
#
_symmetry.space_group_name_H-M   'P 1'
#
loop_
_entity.id
_entity.type
_entity.pdbx_description
1 polymer ?
#
loop_
_entity_poly.entity_id
_entity_poly.type
_entity_poly.pdbx_seq_one_letter_code
_entity_poly.pdbx_strand_id
1 'polypeptide(L)'
;MKALVIRPCELVTANAFVAEHHRHHQPVQGHRFSLSCWVDERLAGVVIVGRPVARLAGHPLEVAEVTRLCTDGTSNACSALYGAAARVAREMGFARIQTYILDEEVGTSLKASGWVCEGDAGGGQWKHTDGKARRTDQPITRKQRWARTFRPMEPLRDWTSTPVEHEQAVLL
;
A
#
# COMPACT_ATOMS: atom_id res chain seq x y z
N MET A 1 -23.81 -10.37 13.50
CA MET A 1 -22.43 -10.33 12.96
C MET A 1 -21.62 -9.42 13.86
N LYS A 2 -20.39 -9.80 14.23
CA LYS A 2 -19.50 -8.92 15.01
C LYS A 2 -19.00 -7.78 14.11
N ALA A 3 -18.95 -6.56 14.63
CA ALA A 3 -18.57 -5.38 13.84
C ALA A 3 -17.06 -5.32 13.63
N LEU A 4 -16.63 -5.02 12.41
CA LEU A 4 -15.23 -4.72 12.11
C LEU A 4 -14.94 -3.25 12.39
N VAL A 5 -13.89 -2.99 13.16
CA VAL A 5 -13.45 -1.62 13.49
C VAL A 5 -12.07 -1.37 12.91
N ILE A 6 -11.93 -0.32 12.10
CA ILE A 6 -10.64 0.12 11.58
C ILE A 6 -10.04 1.16 12.53
N ARG A 7 -8.77 0.97 12.91
CA ARG A 7 -8.02 1.87 13.80
C ARG A 7 -6.65 2.21 13.18
N PRO A 8 -6.04 3.36 13.54
CA PRO A 8 -4.62 3.59 13.29
C PRO A 8 -3.76 2.43 13.83
N CYS A 9 -2.62 2.19 13.22
CA CYS A 9 -1.69 1.15 13.65
C CYS A 9 -0.26 1.66 13.50
N GLU A 10 0.55 1.47 14.54
CA GLU A 10 1.98 1.72 14.46
C GLU A 10 2.65 0.70 13.54
N LEU A 11 3.72 1.12 12.83
CA LEU A 11 4.42 0.24 11.90
C LEU A 11 4.98 -1.01 12.60
N VAL A 12 5.48 -0.86 13.82
CA VAL A 12 6.03 -1.96 14.61
C VAL A 12 4.98 -3.03 14.88
N THR A 13 3.78 -2.63 15.27
CA THR A 13 2.65 -3.53 15.53
C THR A 13 2.19 -4.22 14.25
N ALA A 14 2.09 -3.48 13.14
CA ALA A 14 1.72 -4.06 11.85
C ALA A 14 2.76 -5.09 11.36
N ASN A 15 4.04 -4.78 11.49
CA ASN A 15 5.11 -5.71 11.13
C ASN A 15 5.11 -6.97 12.01
N ALA A 16 4.85 -6.83 13.32
CA ALA A 16 4.76 -7.97 14.23
C ALA A 16 3.63 -8.92 13.79
N PHE A 17 2.44 -8.39 13.48
CA PHE A 17 1.32 -9.19 12.99
C PHE A 17 1.64 -9.90 11.66
N VAL A 18 2.29 -9.19 10.73
CA VAL A 18 2.73 -9.76 9.44
C VAL A 18 3.74 -10.90 9.65
N ALA A 19 4.70 -10.73 10.56
CA ALA A 19 5.71 -11.74 10.84
C ALA A 19 5.10 -13.02 11.44
N GLU A 20 4.11 -12.87 12.31
CA GLU A 20 3.38 -14.00 12.93
C GLU A 20 2.55 -14.78 11.90
N HIS A 21 1.85 -14.06 11.00
CA HIS A 21 0.86 -14.68 10.11
C HIS A 21 1.41 -15.00 8.71
N HIS A 22 2.55 -14.44 8.31
CA HIS A 22 3.07 -14.58 6.96
C HIS A 22 4.57 -14.94 6.94
N ARG A 23 4.84 -16.26 7.02
CA ARG A 23 6.17 -16.88 7.20
C ARG A 23 7.26 -16.47 6.19
N HIS A 24 6.89 -15.89 5.04
CA HIS A 24 7.83 -15.51 3.98
C HIS A 24 8.01 -13.98 3.80
N HIS A 25 7.27 -13.15 4.53
CA HIS A 25 7.39 -11.70 4.39
C HIS A 25 8.31 -11.09 5.44
N GLN A 26 9.38 -10.44 4.98
CA GLN A 26 10.22 -9.62 5.84
C GLN A 26 9.45 -8.34 6.27
N PRO A 27 9.75 -7.79 7.47
CA PRO A 27 9.24 -6.51 7.93
C PRO A 27 9.51 -5.38 6.94
N VAL A 28 8.59 -4.41 6.87
CA VAL A 28 8.76 -3.19 6.07
C VAL A 28 9.54 -2.16 6.88
N GLN A 29 10.52 -1.50 6.25
CA GLN A 29 11.40 -0.52 6.92
C GLN A 29 10.73 0.82 7.22
N GLY A 30 9.73 1.21 6.44
CA GLY A 30 9.04 2.49 6.61
C GLY A 30 7.66 2.47 5.96
N HIS A 31 6.81 3.41 6.38
CA HIS A 31 5.46 3.56 5.86
C HIS A 31 5.09 5.03 5.68
N ARG A 32 4.00 5.28 4.97
CA ARG A 32 3.24 6.54 5.03
C ARG A 32 2.25 6.49 6.19
N PHE A 33 1.56 5.37 6.32
CA PHE A 33 0.66 5.05 7.42
C PHE A 33 0.39 3.54 7.45
N SER A 34 -0.10 3.05 8.59
CA SER A 34 -0.64 1.69 8.72
C SER A 34 -1.99 1.72 9.42
N LEU A 35 -2.85 0.76 9.10
CA LEU A 35 -4.16 0.58 9.75
C LEU A 35 -4.30 -0.85 10.26
N SER A 36 -5.14 -1.01 11.27
CA SER A 36 -5.50 -2.30 11.86
C SER A 36 -7.01 -2.52 11.77
N CYS A 37 -7.42 -3.78 11.65
CA CYS A 37 -8.81 -4.22 11.66
C CYS A 37 -9.04 -5.07 12.89
N TRP A 38 -10.07 -4.73 13.67
CA TRP A 38 -10.38 -5.37 14.94
C TRP A 38 -11.78 -5.99 14.90
N VAL A 39 -11.90 -7.15 15.55
CA VAL A 39 -13.17 -7.78 15.92
C VAL A 39 -13.23 -7.79 17.44
N ASP A 40 -14.10 -6.98 18.01
CA ASP A 40 -14.07 -6.69 19.46
C ASP A 40 -12.66 -6.22 19.87
N GLU A 41 -12.01 -6.93 20.81
CA GLU A 41 -10.64 -6.65 21.28
C GLU A 41 -9.55 -7.46 20.56
N ARG A 42 -9.90 -8.17 19.49
CA ARG A 42 -8.96 -9.04 18.76
C ARG A 42 -8.51 -8.40 17.46
N LEU A 43 -7.20 -8.31 17.26
CA LEU A 43 -6.61 -7.86 16.00
C LEU A 43 -6.80 -8.93 14.92
N ALA A 44 -7.58 -8.61 13.89
CA ALA A 44 -7.94 -9.52 12.80
C ALA A 44 -7.11 -9.30 11.53
N GLY A 45 -6.42 -8.16 11.42
CA GLY A 45 -5.54 -7.89 10.29
C GLY A 45 -4.96 -6.49 10.29
N VAL A 46 -3.99 -6.28 9.40
CA VAL A 46 -3.27 -5.03 9.24
C VAL A 46 -3.02 -4.72 7.77
N VAL A 47 -2.86 -3.43 7.46
CA VAL A 47 -2.43 -2.94 6.16
C VAL A 47 -1.33 -1.89 6.35
N ILE A 48 -0.28 -1.99 5.54
CA ILE A 48 0.87 -1.08 5.54
C ILE A 48 0.93 -0.40 4.19
N VAL A 49 0.78 0.93 4.19
CA VAL A 49 0.83 1.76 2.99
C VAL A 49 2.15 2.52 2.98
N GLY A 50 2.89 2.38 1.88
CA GLY A 50 4.23 2.94 1.71
C GLY A 50 4.39 3.71 0.41
N ARG A 51 5.66 3.98 0.08
CA ARG A 51 6.06 4.54 -1.21
C ARG A 51 5.96 3.44 -2.29
N PRO A 52 5.63 3.80 -3.54
CA PRO A 52 5.74 2.86 -4.65
C PRO A 52 7.17 2.34 -4.78
N VAL A 53 7.33 1.01 -4.84
CA VAL A 53 8.67 0.39 -4.84
C VAL A 53 9.25 0.28 -6.26
N ALA A 54 8.41 0.07 -7.28
CA ALA A 54 8.88 -0.09 -8.65
C ALA A 54 9.17 1.26 -9.33
N ARG A 55 10.22 1.33 -10.15
CA ARG A 55 10.66 2.59 -10.82
C ARG A 55 9.57 3.25 -11.68
N LEU A 56 8.67 2.47 -12.27
CA LEU A 56 7.60 2.94 -13.15
C LEU A 56 6.23 2.94 -12.45
N ALA A 57 6.19 2.89 -11.12
CA ALA A 57 4.96 2.86 -10.33
C ALA A 57 4.33 4.24 -10.08
N GLY A 58 4.91 5.31 -10.64
CA GLY A 58 4.49 6.69 -10.43
C GLY A 58 5.27 7.39 -9.33
N HIS A 59 5.09 8.70 -9.21
CA HIS A 59 5.85 9.51 -8.26
C HIS A 59 5.36 9.28 -6.81
N PRO A 60 6.25 9.12 -5.82
CA PRO A 60 5.90 8.79 -4.43
C PRO A 60 5.16 9.88 -3.65
N LEU A 61 4.96 11.08 -4.24
CA LEU A 61 4.10 12.14 -3.70
C LEU A 61 2.66 12.06 -4.22
N GLU A 62 2.44 11.38 -5.34
CA GLU A 62 1.11 11.25 -5.96
C GLU A 62 0.51 9.86 -5.79
N VAL A 63 1.37 8.84 -5.75
CA VAL A 63 0.96 7.44 -5.66
C VAL A 63 1.35 6.86 -4.30
N ALA A 64 0.36 6.33 -3.60
CA ALA A 64 0.54 5.47 -2.43
C ALA A 64 0.49 4.00 -2.84
N GLU A 65 1.22 3.14 -2.12
CA GLU A 65 1.24 1.69 -2.42
C GLU A 65 0.91 0.87 -1.17
N VAL A 66 -0.06 -0.04 -1.26
CA VAL A 66 -0.25 -1.08 -0.25
C VAL A 66 0.91 -2.07 -0.40
N THR A 67 1.87 -1.97 0.51
CA THR A 67 3.08 -2.81 0.47
C THR A 67 2.87 -4.14 1.17
N ARG A 68 2.02 -4.17 2.20
CA ARG A 68 1.59 -5.38 2.91
C ARG A 68 0.13 -5.23 3.31
N LEU A 69 -0.61 -6.33 3.18
CA LEU A 69 -1.88 -6.53 3.82
C LEU A 69 -1.90 -7.97 4.32
N CYS A 70 -2.23 -8.16 5.59
CA CYS A 70 -2.27 -9.46 6.21
C CYS A 70 -3.49 -9.56 7.11
N THR A 71 -4.23 -10.66 7.02
CA THR A 71 -5.34 -10.98 7.91
C THR A 71 -5.19 -12.41 8.41
N ASP A 72 -5.89 -12.72 9.48
CA ASP A 72 -5.97 -14.06 10.07
C ASP A 72 -7.05 -14.96 9.41
N GLY A 73 -7.60 -14.53 8.27
CA GLY A 73 -8.74 -15.18 7.61
C GLY A 73 -10.13 -14.71 8.07
N THR A 74 -10.23 -13.77 9.02
CA THR A 74 -11.51 -13.15 9.42
C THR A 74 -12.25 -12.60 8.21
N SER A 75 -13.52 -12.99 8.07
CA SER A 75 -14.38 -12.57 6.96
C SER A 75 -14.47 -11.05 6.85
N ASN A 76 -14.38 -10.54 5.62
CA ASN A 76 -14.41 -9.12 5.27
C ASN A 76 -13.27 -8.24 5.80
N ALA A 77 -12.35 -8.76 6.63
CA ALA A 77 -11.23 -7.96 7.14
C ALA A 77 -10.33 -7.42 6.00
N CYS A 78 -10.05 -8.25 5.00
CA CYS A 78 -9.20 -7.89 3.87
C CYS A 78 -9.80 -6.77 3.01
N SER A 79 -11.07 -6.90 2.60
CA SER A 79 -11.77 -5.86 1.84
C SER A 79 -11.99 -4.59 2.67
N ALA A 80 -12.28 -4.70 3.97
CA ALA A 80 -12.39 -3.56 4.87
C ALA A 80 -11.09 -2.75 4.95
N LEU A 81 -9.95 -3.43 5.08
CA LEU A 81 -8.61 -2.82 5.10
C LEU A 81 -8.26 -2.16 3.77
N TYR A 82 -8.49 -2.82 2.62
CA TYR A 82 -8.27 -2.21 1.30
C TYR A 82 -9.14 -0.96 1.09
N GLY A 83 -10.41 -1.03 1.49
CA GLY A 83 -11.33 0.11 1.42
C GLY A 83 -10.88 1.27 2.30
N ALA A 84 -10.46 0.98 3.54
CA ALA A 84 -9.98 2.00 4.47
C ALA A 84 -8.67 2.65 4.02
N ALA A 85 -7.70 1.85 3.55
CA ALA A 85 -6.44 2.34 3.01
C ALA A 85 -6.68 3.31 1.84
N ALA A 86 -7.61 2.98 0.93
CA ALA A 86 -7.96 3.87 -0.16
C ALA A 86 -8.60 5.18 0.30
N ARG A 87 -9.50 5.13 1.29
CA ARG A 87 -10.09 6.36 1.86
C ARG A 87 -9.02 7.24 2.48
N VAL A 88 -8.15 6.68 3.33
CA VAL A 88 -7.07 7.45 3.97
C VAL A 88 -6.10 8.03 2.94
N ALA A 89 -5.69 7.25 1.93
CA ALA A 89 -4.80 7.76 0.88
C ALA A 89 -5.43 8.94 0.13
N ARG A 90 -6.73 8.88 -0.16
CA ARG A 90 -7.47 10.00 -0.75
C ARG A 90 -7.45 11.23 0.15
N GLU A 91 -7.74 11.08 1.44
CA GLU A 91 -7.74 12.21 2.40
C GLU A 91 -6.34 12.80 2.60
N MET A 92 -5.28 11.99 2.50
CA MET A 92 -3.90 12.47 2.51
C MET A 92 -3.50 13.22 1.23
N GLY A 93 -4.38 13.31 0.23
CA GLY A 93 -4.15 14.04 -1.01
C GLY A 93 -3.36 13.28 -2.06
N PHE A 94 -3.19 11.96 -1.92
CA PHE A 94 -2.65 11.15 -3.02
C PHE A 94 -3.64 11.15 -4.18
N ALA A 95 -3.12 11.21 -5.41
CA ALA A 95 -3.94 11.07 -6.60
C ALA A 95 -4.43 9.63 -6.79
N ARG A 96 -3.66 8.67 -6.27
CA ARG A 96 -3.85 7.24 -6.51
C ARG A 96 -3.30 6.39 -5.36
N ILE A 97 -3.95 5.25 -5.13
CA ILE A 97 -3.38 4.13 -4.38
C ILE A 97 -3.34 2.88 -5.25
N GLN A 98 -2.30 2.07 -5.11
CA GLN A 98 -2.14 0.82 -5.85
C GLN A 98 -1.61 -0.33 -5.00
N THR A 99 -1.71 -1.54 -5.53
CA THR A 99 -1.13 -2.77 -4.97
C THR A 99 -0.82 -3.76 -6.10
N TYR A 100 -0.06 -4.80 -5.75
CA TYR A 100 0.23 -5.91 -6.65
C TYR A 100 -0.10 -7.22 -5.95
N ILE A 101 -0.86 -8.07 -6.63
CA ILE A 101 -1.14 -9.45 -6.22
C ILE A 101 -0.57 -10.40 -7.27
N LEU A 102 -0.34 -11.66 -6.93
CA LEU A 102 0.07 -12.68 -7.89
C LEU A 102 -1.03 -12.90 -8.92
N ASP A 103 -0.65 -13.28 -10.14
CA ASP A 103 -1.59 -13.48 -11.25
C ASP A 103 -2.64 -14.58 -10.98
N GLU A 104 -2.28 -15.55 -10.15
CA GLU A 104 -3.17 -16.64 -9.70
C GLU A 104 -4.19 -16.17 -8.64
N GLU A 105 -4.01 -14.99 -8.05
CA GLU A 105 -4.92 -14.44 -7.05
C GLU A 105 -6.12 -13.72 -7.72
N VAL A 106 -7.34 -14.12 -7.36
CA VAL A 106 -8.59 -13.63 -7.99
C VAL A 106 -8.89 -12.14 -7.72
N GLY A 107 -8.28 -11.57 -6.67
CA GLY A 107 -8.50 -10.17 -6.29
C GLY A 107 -9.91 -9.87 -5.75
N THR A 108 -10.66 -10.86 -5.24
CA THR A 108 -12.05 -10.68 -4.76
C THR A 108 -12.21 -9.54 -3.75
N SER A 109 -11.29 -9.43 -2.79
CA SER A 109 -11.32 -8.36 -1.78
C SER A 109 -11.05 -6.97 -2.36
N LEU A 110 -10.25 -6.89 -3.43
CA LEU A 110 -9.97 -5.65 -4.16
C LEU A 110 -11.22 -5.21 -4.96
N LYS A 111 -11.85 -6.15 -5.69
CA LYS A 111 -13.13 -5.89 -6.37
C LYS A 111 -14.20 -5.40 -5.38
N ALA A 112 -14.35 -6.10 -4.26
CA ALA A 112 -15.33 -5.74 -3.21
C ALA A 112 -15.09 -4.37 -2.57
N SER A 113 -13.86 -3.84 -2.65
CA SER A 113 -13.49 -2.53 -2.12
C SER A 113 -13.37 -1.44 -3.20
N GLY A 114 -13.84 -1.72 -4.42
CA GLY A 114 -13.91 -0.75 -5.53
C GLY A 114 -12.57 -0.47 -6.21
N TRP A 115 -11.62 -1.40 -6.13
CA TRP A 115 -10.36 -1.35 -6.88
C TRP A 115 -10.53 -1.93 -8.27
N VAL A 116 -9.78 -1.38 -9.23
CA VAL A 116 -9.79 -1.79 -10.63
C VAL A 116 -8.50 -2.57 -10.93
N CYS A 117 -8.65 -3.73 -11.56
CA CYS A 117 -7.51 -4.46 -12.13
C CYS A 117 -7.08 -3.78 -13.43
N GLU A 118 -5.80 -3.40 -13.51
CA GLU A 118 -5.22 -2.78 -14.71
C GLU A 118 -4.43 -3.78 -15.56
N GLY A 119 -4.52 -5.07 -15.22
CA GLY A 119 -3.85 -6.17 -15.90
C GLY A 119 -2.46 -6.48 -15.36
N ASP A 120 -1.74 -7.27 -16.17
CA ASP A 120 -0.39 -7.76 -15.87
C ASP A 120 0.57 -6.63 -15.55
N ALA A 121 1.33 -6.81 -14.48
CA ALA A 121 2.41 -5.93 -14.09
C ALA A 121 3.58 -6.72 -13.49
N GLY A 122 4.80 -6.27 -13.79
CA GLY A 122 6.00 -7.04 -13.46
C GLY A 122 6.21 -8.20 -14.45
N GLY A 123 7.19 -9.06 -14.17
CA GLY A 123 7.58 -10.16 -15.08
C GLY A 123 8.83 -9.91 -15.92
N GLY A 124 9.77 -9.08 -15.45
CA GLY A 124 11.07 -8.89 -16.09
C GLY A 124 12.22 -8.94 -15.10
N GLN A 125 13.26 -9.72 -15.42
CA GLN A 125 14.57 -9.64 -14.76
C GLN A 125 15.22 -8.30 -15.10
N TRP A 126 15.48 -7.47 -14.10
CA TRP A 126 16.55 -6.48 -14.21
C TRP A 126 17.83 -7.12 -13.67
N LYS A 127 18.87 -7.20 -14.52
CA LYS A 127 20.22 -7.51 -14.04
C LYS A 127 20.60 -6.42 -13.05
N HIS A 128 20.79 -6.81 -11.81
CA HIS A 128 21.46 -6.02 -10.79
C HIS A 128 22.79 -5.51 -11.37
N THR A 129 22.95 -4.19 -11.53
CA THR A 129 24.21 -3.57 -11.98
C THR A 129 25.30 -3.66 -10.93
N ASP A 130 24.96 -3.98 -9.68
CA ASP A 130 25.84 -4.14 -8.54
C ASP A 130 26.31 -5.60 -8.31
N GLY A 131 25.94 -6.54 -9.19
CA GLY A 131 26.39 -7.94 -9.14
C GLY A 131 25.84 -8.76 -7.97
N LYS A 132 24.98 -8.19 -7.12
CA LYS A 132 24.36 -8.91 -6.00
C LYS A 132 23.27 -9.84 -6.50
N ALA A 133 23.25 -11.06 -5.96
CA ALA A 133 22.20 -12.02 -6.26
C ALA A 133 20.84 -11.48 -5.81
N ARG A 134 19.83 -11.61 -6.67
CA ARG A 134 18.45 -11.27 -6.32
C ARG A 134 18.02 -12.14 -5.15
N ARG A 135 17.28 -11.55 -4.22
CA ARG A 135 16.56 -12.31 -3.18
C ARG A 135 15.61 -13.34 -3.83
N THR A 136 15.76 -14.60 -3.45
CA THR A 136 14.98 -15.75 -3.97
C THR A 136 13.77 -16.10 -3.12
N ASP A 137 13.56 -15.39 -2.02
CA ASP A 137 12.48 -15.66 -1.06
C ASP A 137 11.13 -15.03 -1.43
N GLN A 138 11.00 -14.52 -2.67
CA GLN A 138 9.78 -13.92 -3.19
C GLN A 138 9.33 -14.61 -4.48
N PRO A 139 8.02 -14.82 -4.67
CA PRO A 139 7.49 -15.36 -5.91
C PRO A 139 7.96 -14.52 -7.11
N ILE A 140 8.52 -15.20 -8.11
CA ILE A 140 9.03 -14.60 -9.36
C ILE A 140 7.92 -14.56 -10.43
N THR A 141 6.74 -15.07 -10.10
CA THR A 141 5.58 -15.14 -10.99
C THR A 141 5.07 -13.75 -11.37
N ARG A 142 4.32 -13.72 -12.48
CA ARG A 142 3.62 -12.50 -12.93
C ARG A 142 2.69 -12.01 -11.83
N LYS A 143 2.51 -10.71 -11.79
CA LYS A 143 1.59 -10.05 -10.87
C LYS A 143 0.56 -9.29 -11.67
N GLN A 144 -0.56 -8.98 -11.03
CA GLN A 144 -1.54 -8.04 -11.54
C GLN A 144 -1.44 -6.74 -10.75
N ARG A 145 -1.54 -5.60 -11.42
CA ARG A 145 -1.65 -4.30 -10.73
C ARG A 145 -3.10 -3.95 -10.51
N TRP A 146 -3.40 -3.54 -9.28
CA TRP A 146 -4.71 -3.08 -8.88
C TRP A 146 -4.62 -1.66 -8.34
N ALA A 147 -5.61 -0.82 -8.64
CA ALA A 147 -5.58 0.57 -8.20
C ALA A 147 -6.95 1.18 -7.92
N ARG A 148 -6.92 2.25 -7.12
CA ARG A 148 -7.96 3.28 -7.08
C ARG A 148 -7.35 4.63 -7.43
N THR A 149 -7.90 5.26 -8.47
CA THR A 149 -7.55 6.61 -8.89
C THR A 149 -8.63 7.56 -8.37
N PHE A 150 -8.22 8.62 -7.66
CA PHE A 150 -9.12 9.57 -7.02
C PHE A 150 -9.22 10.89 -7.80
N ARG A 151 -8.15 11.26 -8.49
CA ARG A 151 -8.07 12.39 -9.41
C ARG A 151 -7.13 12.05 -10.56
N PRO A 152 -7.19 12.79 -11.69
CA PRO A 152 -6.20 12.66 -12.75
C PRO A 152 -4.77 12.84 -12.20
N MET A 153 -3.83 12.08 -12.76
CA MET A 153 -2.40 12.26 -12.47
C MET A 153 -1.93 13.46 -13.29
N GLU A 154 -1.47 14.51 -12.62
CA GLU A 154 -0.96 15.72 -13.27
C GLU A 154 0.56 15.77 -13.13
N PRO A 155 1.28 16.46 -14.03
CA PRO A 155 2.68 16.72 -13.81
C PRO A 155 2.87 17.42 -12.46
N LEU A 156 3.76 16.88 -11.62
CA LEU A 156 4.06 17.48 -10.34
C LEU A 156 4.56 18.91 -10.54
N ARG A 157 3.91 19.85 -9.85
CA ARG A 157 4.43 21.21 -9.72
C ARG A 157 5.77 21.16 -9.01
N ASP A 158 6.77 21.75 -9.63
CA ASP A 158 8.06 21.98 -8.99
C ASP A 158 7.95 23.19 -8.07
N TRP A 159 7.70 22.94 -6.79
CA TRP A 159 7.63 23.98 -5.77
C TRP A 159 9.01 24.53 -5.37
N THR A 160 10.10 23.93 -5.86
CA THR A 160 11.46 24.41 -5.59
C THR A 160 11.91 25.51 -6.54
N SER A 161 11.18 25.73 -7.63
CA SER A 161 11.42 26.81 -8.60
C SER A 161 10.48 28.01 -8.45
N THR A 162 9.55 27.98 -7.48
CA THR A 162 8.72 29.14 -7.13
C THR A 162 9.47 30.04 -6.13
N PRO A 163 9.70 31.34 -6.43
CA PRO A 163 10.27 32.27 -5.46
C PRO A 163 9.39 32.32 -4.21
N VAL A 164 9.98 32.04 -3.05
CA VAL A 164 9.29 32.21 -1.77
C VAL A 164 9.34 33.69 -1.44
N GLU A 165 8.24 34.41 -1.64
CA GLU A 165 8.11 35.74 -1.04
C GLU A 165 8.03 35.55 0.48
N HIS A 166 9.03 36.11 1.18
CA HIS A 166 9.14 36.03 2.63
C HIS A 166 8.12 36.94 3.31
N GLU A 167 6.84 36.61 3.23
CA GLU A 167 5.83 37.21 4.09
C GLU A 167 5.48 36.21 5.21
N GLN A 168 6.00 36.52 6.40
CA GLN A 168 5.75 35.93 7.72
C GLN A 168 5.03 34.58 7.74
N ALA A 169 5.79 33.50 7.91
CA ALA A 169 5.23 32.21 8.30
C ALA A 169 4.55 32.36 9.67
N VAL A 170 3.21 32.36 9.68
CA VAL A 170 2.41 32.31 10.91
C VAL A 170 2.45 30.87 11.42
N LEU A 171 3.29 30.61 12.42
CA LEU A 171 3.11 29.47 13.30
C LEU A 171 1.84 29.75 14.14
N LEU A 172 0.83 28.88 14.01
CA LEU A 172 -0.31 28.85 14.94
C LEU A 172 0.07 28.09 16.21
#